data_AF-A0A1S2FBZ2-F1
#
_entry.id   AF-A0A1S2FBZ2-F1
#
_cell.length_a   1.000
_cell.length_b   1.000
_cell.length_c   1.000
_cell.angle_alpha   90.00
_cell.angle_beta   90.00
_cell.angle_gamma   90.00
#
_symmetry.space_group_name_H-M   'P 1'
#
loop_
_entity.id
_entity.type
_entity.pdbx_description
1 polymer ?
#
loop_
_entity_poly.entity_id
_entity_poly.type
_entity_poly.pdbx_seq_one_letter_code
_entity_poly.pdbx_strand_id
1 'polypeptide(L)'
;MAQPVISWMNSTHTQKITAPFDFGVIDAGDLGPKFTFNIWNNKGEATDVSKMEDCTITTRDMSGGLGNTIGNEVEVVKNNWFHAQVDTLGETDLDQPTSIIGKDAAKPIGTTGQTTKDHTGATYPTPFIPAAKEILGVNNNGDPIDAAGNYATVTLRAAVPLDAKSGKQQFKIRVSYRYV
;
A
#
# COMPACT_ATOMS: atom_id res chain seq x y z
N MET A 1 -10.27 -5.61 -20.84
CA MET A 1 -10.62 -4.62 -19.81
C MET A 1 -9.44 -3.66 -19.67
N ALA A 2 -9.65 -2.39 -19.29
CA ALA A 2 -8.55 -1.42 -19.19
C ALA A 2 -7.65 -1.73 -17.99
N GLN A 3 -6.35 -1.41 -18.07
CA GLN A 3 -5.40 -1.65 -16.98
C GLN A 3 -5.78 -0.91 -15.69
N PRO A 4 -5.50 -1.46 -14.49
CA PRO A 4 -5.75 -0.79 -13.22
C PRO A 4 -5.09 0.60 -13.14
N VAL A 5 -5.80 1.58 -12.59
CA VAL A 5 -5.33 2.96 -12.44
C VAL A 5 -5.06 3.23 -10.97
N ILE A 6 -3.78 3.16 -10.60
CA ILE A 6 -3.36 3.20 -9.19
C ILE A 6 -3.04 4.62 -8.74
N SER A 7 -3.57 5.00 -7.59
CA SER A 7 -3.18 6.23 -6.89
C SER A 7 -2.97 5.99 -5.41
N TRP A 8 -2.01 6.72 -4.84
CA TRP A 8 -1.73 6.71 -3.41
C TRP A 8 -2.28 8.01 -2.83
N MET A 9 -3.09 7.92 -1.78
CA MET A 9 -3.64 9.06 -1.07
C MET A 9 -3.16 9.06 0.38
N ASN A 10 -3.14 10.24 1.00
CA ASN A 10 -2.91 10.39 2.43
C ASN A 10 -4.02 9.69 3.25
N SER A 11 -3.85 9.61 4.56
CA SER A 11 -4.77 8.94 5.48
C SER A 11 -6.22 9.43 5.40
N THR A 12 -6.45 10.69 4.98
CA THR A 12 -7.78 11.28 4.84
C THR A 12 -8.37 11.20 3.44
N HIS A 13 -7.69 10.53 2.49
CA HIS A 13 -8.11 10.39 1.09
C HIS A 13 -8.19 11.71 0.29
N THR A 14 -7.67 12.82 0.85
CA THR A 14 -7.83 14.18 0.29
C THR A 14 -6.66 14.60 -0.59
N GLN A 15 -5.45 14.12 -0.30
CA GLN A 15 -4.24 14.53 -1.02
C GLN A 15 -3.54 13.31 -1.59
N LYS A 16 -3.15 13.43 -2.87
CA LYS A 16 -2.34 12.42 -3.54
C LYS A 16 -0.92 12.46 -2.98
N ILE A 17 -0.38 11.28 -2.68
CA ILE A 17 1.02 11.09 -2.33
C ILE A 17 1.84 11.02 -3.62
N THR A 18 2.79 11.93 -3.76
CA THR A 18 3.71 11.99 -4.90
C THR A 18 5.09 11.51 -4.49
N ALA A 19 5.77 10.79 -5.38
CA ALA A 19 7.17 10.43 -5.15
C ALA A 19 8.08 11.66 -5.32
N PRO A 20 9.16 11.77 -4.53
CA PRO A 20 9.53 10.89 -3.42
C PRO A 20 8.70 11.16 -2.16
N PHE A 21 8.44 10.12 -1.37
CA PHE A 21 7.90 10.26 -0.01
C PHE A 21 9.06 10.19 1.00
N ASP A 22 9.11 11.14 1.93
CA ASP A 22 10.14 11.19 2.97
C ASP A 22 9.60 10.61 4.27
N PHE A 23 10.27 9.56 4.77
CA PHE A 23 9.95 8.94 6.06
C PHE A 23 10.63 9.65 7.24
N GLY A 24 11.43 10.69 6.97
CA GLY A 24 12.15 11.47 7.97
C GLY A 24 13.43 10.80 8.45
N VAL A 25 13.97 11.34 9.54
CA VAL A 25 15.13 10.79 10.24
C VAL A 25 14.63 9.91 11.38
N ILE A 26 15.17 8.70 11.48
CA ILE A 26 14.84 7.72 12.51
C ILE A 26 16.15 7.23 13.09
N ASP A 27 16.29 7.32 14.40
CA ASP A 27 17.50 6.90 15.10
C ASP A 27 17.60 5.37 15.18
N ALA A 28 18.83 4.87 15.21
CA ALA A 28 19.08 3.44 15.32
C ALA A 28 18.59 2.91 16.67
N GLY A 29 17.85 1.79 16.65
CA GLY A 29 17.21 1.22 17.84
C GLY A 29 15.78 1.74 18.08
N ASP A 30 15.35 2.77 17.35
CA ASP A 30 14.02 3.34 17.49
C ASP A 30 13.04 2.83 16.44
N LEU A 31 11.76 2.91 16.83
CA LEU A 31 10.65 2.74 15.91
C LEU A 31 10.23 4.09 15.36
N GLY A 32 10.20 4.22 14.03
CA GLY A 32 9.77 5.43 13.33
C GLY A 32 8.30 5.81 13.55
N PRO A 33 7.88 6.97 13.04
CA PRO A 33 6.46 7.34 13.03
C PRO A 33 5.63 6.40 12.15
N LYS A 34 4.32 6.34 12.43
CA LYS A 34 3.34 5.58 11.65
C LYS A 34 2.85 6.45 10.49
N PHE A 35 2.88 5.90 9.28
CA PHE A 35 2.37 6.57 8.08
C PHE A 35 1.28 5.73 7.43
N THR A 36 0.08 6.29 7.34
CA THR A 36 -1.08 5.63 6.74
C THR A 36 -1.30 6.11 5.31
N PHE A 37 -1.44 5.15 4.40
CA PHE A 37 -1.66 5.36 2.99
C PHE A 37 -2.96 4.67 2.54
N ASN A 38 -3.66 5.31 1.62
CA ASN A 38 -4.81 4.73 0.95
C ASN A 38 -4.41 4.43 -0.50
N ILE A 39 -4.29 3.13 -0.82
CA ILE A 39 -3.89 2.64 -2.13
C ILE A 39 -5.17 2.35 -2.92
N TRP A 40 -5.48 3.22 -3.88
CA TRP A 40 -6.69 3.15 -4.68
C TRP A 40 -6.44 2.48 -6.03
N ASN A 41 -7.48 1.82 -6.53
CA ASN A 41 -7.66 1.49 -7.94
C ASN A 41 -8.91 2.22 -8.48
N ASN A 42 -8.72 2.99 -9.56
CA ASN A 42 -9.79 3.70 -10.26
C ASN A 42 -10.52 4.80 -9.46
N LYS A 43 -9.81 5.53 -8.58
CA LYS A 43 -10.44 6.53 -7.69
C LYS A 43 -11.13 7.64 -8.47
N GLY A 44 -12.44 7.76 -8.34
CA GLY A 44 -13.19 8.88 -8.91
C GLY A 44 -13.30 8.85 -10.43
N GLU A 45 -13.00 7.73 -11.09
CA GLU A 45 -13.00 7.63 -12.54
C GLU A 45 -14.36 7.17 -13.08
N ALA A 46 -14.70 7.59 -14.29
CA ALA A 46 -16.01 7.36 -14.92
C ALA A 46 -16.15 5.98 -15.58
N THR A 47 -15.04 5.33 -15.90
CA THR A 47 -15.01 4.04 -16.62
C THR A 47 -14.41 2.95 -15.77
N ASP A 48 -14.96 1.74 -15.88
CA ASP A 48 -14.39 0.57 -15.20
C ASP A 48 -13.00 0.22 -15.76
N VAL A 49 -12.11 -0.19 -14.85
CA VAL A 49 -10.82 -0.81 -15.15
C VAL A 49 -10.75 -2.18 -14.47
N SER A 50 -9.77 -2.99 -14.84
CA SER A 50 -9.55 -4.29 -14.22
C SER A 50 -9.37 -4.15 -12.71
N LYS A 51 -9.93 -5.11 -11.97
CA LYS A 51 -9.62 -5.26 -10.55
C LYS A 51 -8.17 -5.70 -10.36
N MET A 52 -7.56 -5.30 -9.26
CA MET A 52 -6.25 -5.78 -8.85
C MET A 52 -6.45 -7.06 -8.05
N GLU A 53 -5.84 -8.16 -8.48
CA GLU A 53 -5.93 -9.47 -7.81
C GLU A 53 -4.56 -9.88 -7.24
N ASP A 54 -4.58 -10.71 -6.19
CA ASP A 54 -3.40 -11.17 -5.46
C ASP A 54 -2.47 -10.03 -5.04
N CYS A 55 -3.08 -8.96 -4.53
CA CYS A 55 -2.36 -7.75 -4.16
C CYS A 55 -1.42 -8.01 -2.97
N THR A 56 -0.19 -7.53 -3.08
CA THR A 56 0.81 -7.57 -2.02
C THR A 56 1.57 -6.26 -1.93
N ILE A 57 2.08 -5.93 -0.75
CA ILE A 57 2.97 -4.80 -0.49
C ILE A 57 4.29 -5.27 0.11
N THR A 58 5.39 -4.68 -0.35
CA THR A 58 6.75 -4.96 0.17
C THR A 58 7.68 -3.76 -0.08
N THR A 59 8.93 -3.84 0.40
CA THR A 59 9.98 -2.87 0.04
C THR A 59 10.91 -3.46 -1.01
N ARG A 60 11.47 -2.61 -1.88
CA ARG A 60 12.47 -2.97 -2.90
C ARG A 60 13.51 -1.87 -3.03
N ASP A 61 14.69 -2.20 -3.51
CA ASP A 61 15.66 -1.16 -3.88
C ASP A 61 15.17 -0.36 -5.10
N MET A 62 15.90 0.71 -5.45
CA MET A 62 15.53 1.58 -6.57
C MET A 62 15.54 0.87 -7.94
N SER A 63 16.26 -0.23 -8.08
CA SER A 63 16.26 -1.09 -9.28
C SER A 63 15.17 -2.18 -9.23
N GLY A 64 14.40 -2.25 -8.14
CA GLY A 64 13.35 -3.26 -7.94
C GLY A 64 13.85 -4.59 -7.37
N GLY A 65 15.12 -4.66 -6.98
CA GLY A 65 15.77 -5.81 -6.36
C GLY A 65 15.57 -5.89 -4.85
N LEU A 66 16.33 -6.78 -4.22
CA LEU A 66 16.25 -7.13 -2.80
C LEU A 66 17.20 -6.31 -1.91
N GLY A 67 17.88 -5.28 -2.45
CA GLY A 67 18.81 -4.44 -1.69
C GLY A 67 20.06 -5.16 -1.19
N ASN A 68 20.39 -6.34 -1.74
CA ASN A 68 21.51 -7.18 -1.31
C ASN A 68 22.61 -7.32 -2.38
N THR A 69 22.62 -6.44 -3.40
CA THR A 69 23.70 -6.37 -4.38
C THR A 69 24.96 -5.83 -3.70
N ILE A 70 26.06 -6.60 -3.76
CA ILE A 70 27.34 -6.22 -3.15
C ILE A 70 27.80 -4.87 -3.69
N GLY A 71 28.12 -3.94 -2.77
CA GLY A 71 28.58 -2.59 -3.09
C GLY A 71 27.44 -1.59 -3.38
N ASN A 72 26.19 -2.03 -3.37
CA ASN A 72 24.99 -1.20 -3.53
C ASN A 72 23.88 -1.67 -2.57
N GLU A 73 24.26 -2.12 -1.37
CA GLU A 73 23.30 -2.61 -0.40
C GLU A 73 22.35 -1.50 0.08
N VAL A 74 21.08 -1.85 0.21
CA VAL A 74 20.04 -0.98 0.79
C VAL A 74 19.50 -1.70 2.02
N GLU A 75 20.04 -1.36 3.19
CA GLU A 75 19.80 -2.09 4.45
C GLU A 75 18.32 -2.15 4.83
N VAL A 76 17.58 -1.06 4.60
CA VAL A 76 16.13 -0.96 4.85
C VAL A 76 15.32 -2.04 4.14
N VAL A 77 15.79 -2.47 2.96
CA VAL A 77 15.17 -3.54 2.17
C VAL A 77 15.74 -4.90 2.56
N LYS A 78 17.08 -5.03 2.54
CA LYS A 78 17.79 -6.29 2.76
C LYS A 78 17.51 -6.90 4.13
N ASN A 79 17.36 -6.05 5.15
CA ASN A 79 17.19 -6.45 6.53
C ASN A 79 15.73 -6.29 7.02
N ASN A 80 14.78 -6.06 6.10
CA ASN A 80 13.34 -6.02 6.38
C ASN A 80 12.93 -5.01 7.46
N TRP A 81 13.39 -3.76 7.37
CA TRP A 81 13.17 -2.76 8.44
C TRP A 81 11.74 -2.22 8.51
N PHE A 82 10.89 -2.49 7.52
CA PHE A 82 9.54 -1.95 7.50
C PHE A 82 8.51 -2.96 7.97
N HIS A 83 7.53 -2.46 8.70
CA HIS A 83 6.30 -3.15 9.05
C HIS A 83 5.15 -2.53 8.26
N ALA A 84 4.19 -3.37 7.89
CA ALA A 84 2.95 -2.99 7.23
C ALA A 84 1.75 -3.65 7.90
N GLN A 85 0.72 -2.87 8.19
CA GLN A 85 -0.57 -3.31 8.70
C GLN A 85 -1.66 -2.90 7.72
N VAL A 86 -2.58 -3.79 7.39
CA VAL A 86 -3.70 -3.54 6.47
C VAL A 86 -4.96 -3.19 7.28
N ASP A 87 -5.17 -1.89 7.46
CA ASP A 87 -6.23 -1.35 8.32
C ASP A 87 -7.64 -1.67 7.77
N THR A 88 -7.81 -1.75 6.45
CA THR A 88 -9.07 -2.16 5.80
C THR A 88 -9.45 -3.63 6.04
N LEU A 89 -8.53 -4.44 6.56
CA LEU A 89 -8.77 -5.81 6.99
C LEU A 89 -8.87 -5.95 8.51
N GLY A 90 -8.81 -4.84 9.25
CA GLY A 90 -8.86 -4.83 10.72
C GLY A 90 -7.61 -5.41 11.39
N GLU A 91 -6.48 -5.46 10.70
CA GLU A 91 -5.21 -5.88 11.30
C GLU A 91 -4.81 -4.94 12.45
N THR A 92 -4.15 -5.48 13.47
CA THR A 92 -3.69 -4.73 14.66
C THR A 92 -2.24 -5.11 15.05
N ASP A 93 -1.48 -5.66 14.11
CA ASP A 93 -0.18 -6.30 14.32
C ASP A 93 1.01 -5.46 13.82
N LEU A 94 0.86 -4.14 13.62
CA LEU A 94 1.91 -3.27 13.05
C LEU A 94 3.26 -3.35 13.77
N ASP A 95 3.26 -3.63 15.07
CA ASP A 95 4.49 -3.70 15.88
C ASP A 95 4.95 -5.16 16.12
N GLN A 96 4.37 -6.14 15.41
CA GLN A 96 4.67 -7.57 15.53
C GLN A 96 5.53 -8.10 14.36
N PRO A 97 6.26 -9.23 14.53
CA PRO A 97 7.03 -9.81 13.43
C PRO A 97 6.19 -10.21 12.19
N THR A 98 4.89 -10.45 12.36
CA THR A 98 3.95 -10.81 11.28
C THR A 98 3.64 -9.65 10.32
N SER A 99 3.98 -8.41 10.68
CA SER A 99 3.82 -7.23 9.82
C SER A 99 5.09 -6.86 9.05
N ILE A 100 6.22 -7.54 9.30
CA ILE A 100 7.49 -7.27 8.61
C ILE A 100 7.34 -7.46 7.09
N ILE A 101 7.86 -6.49 6.35
CA ILE A 101 7.97 -6.49 4.90
C ILE A 101 9.40 -6.14 4.46
N GLY A 102 9.84 -6.73 3.35
CA GLY A 102 11.15 -6.45 2.78
C GLY A 102 11.62 -7.51 1.81
N LYS A 103 12.94 -7.71 1.77
CA LYS A 103 13.58 -8.77 0.99
C LYS A 103 12.90 -10.13 1.17
N ASP A 104 12.60 -10.51 2.40
CA ASP A 104 12.13 -11.87 2.73
C ASP A 104 10.60 -11.98 2.87
N ALA A 105 9.88 -10.85 2.86
CA ALA A 105 8.45 -10.84 3.17
C ALA A 105 7.67 -9.80 2.34
N ALA A 106 6.46 -10.21 1.93
CA ALA A 106 5.45 -9.33 1.35
C ALA A 106 4.13 -9.56 2.07
N LYS A 107 3.45 -8.47 2.44
CA LYS A 107 2.16 -8.52 3.12
C LYS A 107 1.04 -8.53 2.07
N PRO A 108 0.10 -9.48 2.09
CA PRO A 108 -1.10 -9.41 1.27
C PRO A 108 -1.92 -8.16 1.62
N ILE A 109 -2.45 -7.46 0.63
CA ILE A 109 -3.30 -6.28 0.85
C ILE A 109 -4.65 -6.47 0.15
N GLY A 110 -5.68 -5.79 0.66
CA GLY A 110 -7.03 -5.81 0.11
C GLY A 110 -7.98 -5.05 1.01
N THR A 111 -9.27 -5.19 0.76
CA THR A 111 -10.30 -4.53 1.56
C THR A 111 -11.51 -5.44 1.75
N THR A 112 -12.24 -5.22 2.85
CA THR A 112 -13.56 -5.79 3.08
C THR A 112 -14.69 -4.81 2.78
N GLY A 113 -14.35 -3.57 2.43
CA GLY A 113 -15.29 -2.52 2.03
C GLY A 113 -15.99 -2.84 0.71
N GLN A 114 -17.06 -2.11 0.42
CA GLN A 114 -17.88 -2.30 -0.77
C GLN A 114 -17.96 -1.01 -1.57
N THR A 115 -18.20 -1.14 -2.87
CA THR A 115 -18.47 0.01 -3.73
C THR A 115 -19.96 0.06 -4.06
N THR A 116 -20.60 1.15 -3.65
CA THR A 116 -22.05 1.30 -3.59
C THR A 116 -22.59 2.35 -4.56
N LYS A 117 -21.74 3.26 -5.05
CA LYS A 117 -22.13 4.30 -6.01
C LYS A 117 -21.16 4.43 -7.17
N ASP A 118 -21.71 4.77 -8.33
CA ASP A 118 -20.94 5.06 -9.54
C ASP A 118 -20.31 6.46 -9.50
N HIS A 119 -19.63 6.82 -10.59
CA HIS A 119 -18.98 8.13 -10.75
C HIS A 119 -19.92 9.33 -10.63
N THR A 120 -21.19 9.17 -11.03
CA THR A 120 -22.20 10.23 -10.94
C THR A 120 -22.80 10.35 -9.53
N GLY A 121 -22.50 9.39 -8.64
CA GLY A 121 -23.10 9.27 -7.33
C GLY A 121 -24.44 8.51 -7.34
N ALA A 122 -24.78 7.84 -8.44
CA ALA A 122 -25.95 6.96 -8.47
C ALA A 122 -25.63 5.64 -7.76
N THR A 123 -26.57 5.17 -6.93
CA THR A 123 -26.41 3.91 -6.20
C THR A 123 -26.52 2.71 -7.13
N TYR A 124 -25.59 1.76 -7.01
CA TYR A 124 -25.73 0.48 -7.69
C TYR A 124 -26.86 -0.34 -7.08
N PRO A 125 -27.68 -1.04 -7.89
CA PRO A 125 -28.70 -1.95 -7.39
C PRO A 125 -28.13 -3.04 -6.47
N THR A 126 -26.90 -3.49 -6.77
CA THR A 126 -26.13 -4.43 -5.95
C THR A 126 -24.73 -3.87 -5.74
N PRO A 127 -24.28 -3.66 -4.48
CA PRO A 127 -22.92 -3.24 -4.20
C PRO A 127 -21.87 -4.23 -4.73
N PHE A 128 -20.75 -3.71 -5.21
CA PHE A 128 -19.61 -4.53 -5.58
C PHE A 128 -18.78 -4.85 -4.34
N ILE A 129 -18.44 -6.13 -4.17
CA ILE A 129 -17.70 -6.64 -3.03
C ILE A 129 -16.41 -7.29 -3.54
N PRO A 130 -15.22 -6.85 -3.10
CA PRO A 130 -13.96 -7.48 -3.47
C PRO A 130 -13.81 -8.86 -2.83
N ALA A 131 -13.11 -9.75 -3.51
CA ALA A 131 -12.61 -10.98 -2.92
C ALA A 131 -11.40 -10.71 -2.01
N ALA A 132 -10.93 -11.75 -1.32
CA ALA A 132 -9.69 -11.65 -0.55
C ALA A 132 -8.51 -11.26 -1.46
N LYS A 133 -7.66 -10.35 -0.97
CA LYS A 133 -6.49 -9.80 -1.69
C LYS A 133 -6.84 -9.04 -2.98
N GLU A 134 -8.05 -8.50 -3.04
CA GLU A 134 -8.56 -7.77 -4.20
C GLU A 134 -8.78 -6.29 -3.87
N ILE A 135 -8.57 -5.44 -4.89
CA ILE A 135 -8.99 -4.03 -4.89
C ILE A 135 -9.76 -3.79 -6.19
N LEU A 136 -11.03 -3.39 -6.07
CA LEU A 136 -11.94 -3.23 -7.22
C LEU A 136 -11.47 -2.13 -8.17
N GLY A 137 -11.79 -2.29 -9.44
CA GLY A 137 -11.57 -1.28 -10.49
C GLY A 137 -12.86 -0.67 -11.04
N VAL A 138 -14.00 -0.88 -10.38
CA VAL A 138 -15.29 -0.34 -10.83
C VAL A 138 -15.29 1.19 -10.77
N ASN A 139 -16.01 1.84 -11.68
CA ASN A 139 -16.19 3.29 -11.67
C ASN A 139 -16.82 3.74 -10.35
N ASN A 140 -16.46 4.92 -9.87
CA ASN A 140 -16.89 5.40 -8.55
C ASN A 140 -16.73 6.91 -8.46
N ASN A 141 -17.39 7.52 -7.49
CA ASN A 141 -17.33 8.97 -7.24
C ASN A 141 -16.07 9.41 -6.45
N GLY A 142 -15.21 8.47 -6.06
CA GLY A 142 -13.99 8.73 -5.30
C GLY A 142 -14.21 9.11 -3.84
N ASP A 143 -15.43 9.01 -3.32
CA ASP A 143 -15.74 9.14 -1.89
C ASP A 143 -15.36 7.85 -1.15
N PRO A 144 -14.61 7.92 -0.04
CA PRO A 144 -14.13 6.71 0.64
C PRO A 144 -15.23 5.88 1.28
N ILE A 145 -16.39 6.46 1.62
CA ILE A 145 -17.52 5.71 2.18
C ILE A 145 -18.22 4.95 1.06
N ASP A 146 -18.45 5.61 -0.07
CA ASP A 146 -19.18 5.02 -1.20
C ASP A 146 -18.34 4.01 -1.98
N ALA A 147 -17.02 4.16 -2.01
CA ALA A 147 -16.08 3.38 -2.82
C ALA A 147 -15.07 2.57 -1.98
N ALA A 148 -15.50 2.07 -0.81
CA ALA A 148 -14.65 1.33 0.12
C ALA A 148 -14.09 0.00 -0.44
N GLY A 149 -14.64 -0.49 -1.56
CA GLY A 149 -14.10 -1.64 -2.30
C GLY A 149 -12.95 -1.30 -3.25
N ASN A 150 -12.74 -0.02 -3.57
CA ASN A 150 -11.74 0.47 -4.53
C ASN A 150 -10.41 0.89 -3.91
N TYR A 151 -10.22 0.72 -2.59
CA TYR A 151 -8.93 1.00 -1.95
C TYR A 151 -8.60 0.03 -0.82
N ALA A 152 -7.30 -0.11 -0.54
CA ALA A 152 -6.80 -0.70 0.68
C ALA A 152 -6.09 0.38 1.52
N THR A 153 -6.37 0.42 2.82
CA THR A 153 -5.66 1.31 3.75
C THR A 153 -4.54 0.51 4.40
N VAL A 154 -3.31 1.04 4.31
CA VAL A 154 -2.11 0.40 4.85
C VAL A 154 -1.34 1.40 5.69
N THR A 155 -1.04 1.03 6.93
CA THR A 155 -0.15 1.77 7.80
C THR A 155 1.24 1.13 7.78
N LEU A 156 2.25 1.95 7.52
CA LEU A 156 3.66 1.58 7.50
C LEU A 156 4.40 2.18 8.69
N ARG A 157 5.40 1.46 9.19
CA ARG A 157 6.32 1.92 10.22
C ARG A 157 7.70 1.32 9.99
N ALA A 158 8.76 2.10 10.16
CA ALA A 158 10.11 1.54 10.18
C ALA A 158 10.51 1.13 11.61
N ALA A 159 11.18 -0.01 11.73
CA ALA A 159 11.87 -0.48 12.91
C ALA A 159 13.36 -0.56 12.57
N VAL A 160 14.12 0.48 12.97
CA VAL A 160 15.54 0.58 12.60
C VAL A 160 16.37 -0.17 13.66
N PRO A 161 17.17 -1.17 13.30
CA PRO A 161 17.94 -1.94 14.26
C PRO A 161 19.07 -1.09 14.85
N LEU A 162 19.55 -1.47 16.05
CA LEU A 162 20.60 -0.73 16.77
C LEU A 162 21.94 -0.68 16.02
N ASP A 163 22.22 -1.68 15.18
CA ASP A 163 23.43 -1.80 14.37
C ASP A 163 23.29 -1.17 12.98
N ALA A 164 22.19 -0.45 12.70
CA ALA A 164 21.97 0.26 11.46
C ALA A 164 23.08 1.27 11.17
N LYS A 165 23.54 1.34 9.91
CA LYS A 165 24.48 2.38 9.50
C LYS A 165 23.77 3.70 9.31
N SER A 166 24.39 4.78 9.77
CA SER A 166 23.92 6.13 9.48
C SER A 166 23.97 6.41 7.97
N GLY A 167 22.92 7.02 7.43
CA GLY A 167 22.93 7.49 6.06
C GLY A 167 21.53 7.52 5.44
N LYS A 168 21.41 8.23 4.32
CA LYS A 168 20.17 8.27 3.55
C LYS A 168 20.01 6.98 2.75
N GLN A 169 18.89 6.29 2.94
CA GLN A 169 18.56 5.10 2.16
C GLN A 169 17.43 5.41 1.18
N GLN A 170 17.65 5.15 -0.10
CA GLN A 170 16.64 5.27 -1.14
C GLN A 170 16.09 3.90 -1.49
N PHE A 171 14.77 3.78 -1.46
CA PHE A 171 14.06 2.53 -1.71
C PHE A 171 12.65 2.81 -2.24
N LYS A 172 11.96 1.74 -2.62
CA LYS A 172 10.58 1.75 -3.11
C LYS A 172 9.70 0.98 -2.14
N ILE A 173 8.55 1.55 -1.80
CA ILE A 173 7.39 0.76 -1.41
C ILE A 173 6.76 0.23 -2.71
N ARG A 174 6.63 -1.09 -2.84
CA ARG A 174 6.10 -1.75 -4.03
C ARG A 174 4.79 -2.43 -3.70
N VAL A 175 3.74 -2.08 -4.45
CA VAL A 175 2.53 -2.88 -4.58
C VAL A 175 2.66 -3.77 -5.82
N SER A 176 2.39 -5.06 -5.67
CA SER A 176 2.39 -6.05 -6.76
C SER A 176 1.01 -6.70 -6.84
N TYR A 177 0.52 -6.93 -8.05
CA TYR A 177 -0.80 -7.47 -8.33
C TYR A 177 -0.81 -8.09 -9.73
N ARG A 178 -1.82 -8.91 -10.02
CA ARG A 178 -2.20 -9.29 -11.38
C ARG A 178 -3.55 -8.66 -11.73
N TYR A 179 -3.88 -8.61 -13.01
CA TYR A 179 -5.19 -8.14 -13.48
C TYR A 179 -5.55 -8.85 -14.79
N VAL A 180 -6.86 -8.97 -15.04
CA VAL A 180 -7.46 -9.60 -16.23
C VAL A 180 -8.50 -8.68 -16.87
#